data_AF-A0A497AE03-F1
#
_entry.id   AF-A0A497AE03-F1
#
_cell.length_a   1.000
_cell.length_b   1.000
_cell.length_c   1.000
_cell.angle_alpha   90.00
_cell.angle_beta   90.00
_cell.angle_gamma   90.00
#
_symmetry.space_group_name_H-M   'P 1'
#
loop_
_entity.id
_entity.type
_entity.pdbx_description
1 polymer ?
#
loop_
_entity_poly.entity_id
_entity_poly.type
_entity_poly.pdbx_seq_one_letter_code
_entity_poly.pdbx_strand_id
1 'polypeptide(L)'
;MERLTAKKKLSVVKLYLSGLSYDDIAARSGVSKGTVANVVTDLKAGLIPEAADVAEYIELLRELSFDLKRSELTPGQCAIGLALLNQIRECGLDPADISRWPMILKSVRNEDDINEFVRLVYSIQQVQQRSGLSLEALDNKVQELERKAADLEPISHKLKDYKKELTELTRQRDELTSAVALLEQKNELLSPQVKELEKSEQTLSRRIADMEPKAKKAEATLSALKSEIQKLNDIGFSLMELAEFNKKLQAIARHHSIKPSELRGRLLHELEILNKELTLETLIQSRQQEIDKIEQAIAKGKNEIESTRASVDSLKQEKRKLEDSIKETREKVSREIAKIIPLAQDTISKLGEELRRGNEGALAEIRRLKEEAVDVGREVGRYEGILQVSEWLNELTALVRGEENIEGNRVRIIVLSVLRALHIWLKGQHPLSYTLLPIAVENLISEMERWKV
;
A
#
# COMPACT_ATOMS: atom_id res chain seq x y z
N MET A 1 19.46 77.56 64.38
CA MET A 1 18.99 76.26 63.88
C MET A 1 19.27 75.23 64.95
N GLU A 2 18.25 74.58 65.49
CA GLU A 2 18.47 73.45 66.40
C GLU A 2 19.14 72.31 65.63
N ARG A 3 20.26 71.79 66.14
CA ARG A 3 20.91 70.61 65.57
C ARG A 3 19.97 69.43 65.74
N LEU A 4 19.51 68.88 64.62
CA LEU A 4 18.68 67.68 64.62
C LEU A 4 19.46 66.50 65.23
N THR A 5 18.85 65.79 66.16
CA THR A 5 19.46 64.58 66.74
C THR A 5 19.65 63.51 65.65
N ALA A 6 20.69 62.68 65.77
CA ALA A 6 20.97 61.60 64.82
C ALA A 6 19.74 60.69 64.60
N LYS A 7 19.02 60.38 65.69
CA LYS A 7 17.77 59.60 65.65
C LYS A 7 16.68 60.25 64.78
N LYS A 8 16.52 61.58 64.85
CA LYS A 8 15.57 62.32 64.00
C LYS A 8 16.02 62.33 62.55
N LYS A 9 17.32 62.52 62.27
CA LYS A 9 17.85 62.45 60.89
C LYS A 9 17.58 61.08 60.27
N LEU A 10 17.86 60.00 61.01
CA LEU A 10 17.63 58.62 60.56
C LEU A 10 16.14 58.32 60.34
N SER A 11 15.24 58.91 61.14
CA SER A 11 13.79 58.83 60.93
C SER A 11 13.36 59.51 59.62
N VAL A 12 13.89 60.71 59.34
CA VAL A 12 13.64 61.43 58.08
C VAL A 12 14.14 60.62 56.88
N VAL A 13 15.35 60.03 56.96
CA VAL A 13 15.92 59.16 55.93
C VAL A 13 15.03 57.93 55.69
N LYS A 14 14.58 57.24 56.75
CA LYS A 14 13.67 56.08 56.63
C LYS A 14 12.37 56.45 55.92
N LEU A 15 11.75 57.57 56.30
CA LEU A 15 10.50 58.02 55.69
C LEU A 15 10.70 58.46 54.23
N TYR A 16 11.84 59.06 53.90
CA TYR A 16 12.23 59.43 52.54
C TYR A 16 12.40 58.20 51.63
N LEU A 17 13.17 57.20 52.09
CA LEU A 17 13.37 55.93 51.38
C LEU A 17 12.08 55.11 51.25
N SER A 18 11.09 55.34 52.13
CA SER A 18 9.75 54.77 52.03
C SER A 18 8.85 55.47 50.99
N GLY A 19 9.39 56.41 50.20
CA GLY A 19 8.68 57.08 49.12
C GLY A 19 7.67 58.15 49.56
N LEU A 20 7.76 58.68 50.79
CA LEU A 20 6.88 59.76 51.25
C LEU A 20 7.29 61.12 50.65
N SER A 21 6.30 62.02 50.50
CA SER A 21 6.55 63.40 50.09
C SER A 21 7.25 64.19 51.20
N TYR A 22 7.91 65.30 50.86
CA TYR A 22 8.64 66.09 51.86
C TYR A 22 7.69 66.68 52.91
N ASP A 23 6.46 66.99 52.50
CA ASP A 23 5.41 67.52 53.37
C ASP A 23 4.90 66.44 54.34
N ASP A 24 4.69 65.20 53.86
CA ASP A 24 4.30 64.08 54.73
C ASP A 24 5.40 63.72 55.74
N ILE A 25 6.66 63.76 55.31
CA ILE A 25 7.80 63.50 56.18
C ILE A 25 7.89 64.59 57.25
N ALA A 26 7.77 65.86 56.86
CA ALA A 26 7.76 67.00 57.77
C ALA A 26 6.66 66.85 58.84
N ALA A 27 5.43 66.53 58.40
CA ALA A 27 4.29 66.31 59.29
C ALA A 27 4.50 65.13 60.26
N ARG A 28 5.01 63.99 59.77
CA ARG A 28 5.21 62.77 60.59
C ARG A 28 6.40 62.84 61.54
N SER A 29 7.44 63.60 61.20
CA SER A 29 8.66 63.70 62.01
C SER A 29 8.71 64.95 62.90
N GLY A 30 7.75 65.87 62.75
CA GLY A 30 7.69 67.11 63.52
C GLY A 30 8.85 68.05 63.21
N VAL A 31 9.25 68.14 61.94
CA VAL A 31 10.33 69.01 61.46
C VAL A 31 9.84 69.85 60.28
N SER A 32 10.51 70.96 59.97
CA SER A 32 10.14 71.78 58.81
C SER A 32 10.55 71.10 57.49
N LYS A 33 9.84 71.41 56.40
CA LYS A 33 10.16 70.93 55.04
C LYS A 33 11.60 71.25 54.62
N GLY A 34 12.11 72.43 54.97
CA GLY A 34 13.50 72.82 54.72
C GLY A 34 14.52 71.93 55.44
N THR A 35 14.20 71.50 56.67
CA THR A 35 15.03 70.53 57.40
C THR A 35 15.04 69.16 56.72
N VAL A 36 13.90 68.70 56.18
CA VAL A 36 13.83 67.47 55.39
C VAL A 36 14.71 67.58 54.15
N ALA A 37 14.61 68.68 53.39
CA ALA A 37 15.40 68.91 52.18
C ALA A 37 16.92 68.91 52.45
N ASN A 38 17.35 69.53 53.55
CA ASN A 38 18.76 69.53 53.94
C ASN A 38 19.24 68.12 54.31
N VAL A 39 18.48 67.37 55.11
CA VAL A 39 18.83 65.97 55.47
C VAL A 39 18.91 65.07 54.23
N VAL A 40 18.02 65.25 53.27
CA VAL A 40 18.06 64.50 52.00
C VAL A 40 19.26 64.92 51.14
N THR A 41 19.62 66.20 51.13
CA THR A 41 20.82 66.67 50.40
C THR A 41 22.09 66.08 51.02
N ASP A 42 22.19 66.09 52.35
CA ASP A 42 23.28 65.45 53.10
C ASP A 42 23.34 63.93 52.81
N LEU A 43 22.17 63.27 52.76
CA LEU A 43 22.04 61.85 52.42
C LEU A 43 22.57 61.55 51.00
N LYS A 44 22.15 62.34 50.00
CA LYS A 44 22.59 62.18 48.60
C LYS A 44 24.08 62.50 48.41
N ALA A 45 24.63 63.40 49.22
CA ALA A 45 26.05 63.75 49.20
C ALA A 45 26.95 62.73 49.94
N GLY A 46 26.37 61.64 50.49
CA GLY A 46 27.12 60.63 51.25
C GLY A 46 27.65 61.14 52.59
N LEU A 47 27.14 62.28 53.09
CA LEU A 47 27.55 62.89 54.36
C LEU A 47 26.94 62.20 55.59
N ILE A 48 26.05 61.22 55.36
CA ILE A 48 25.51 60.33 56.39
C ILE A 48 26.33 59.03 56.34
N PRO A 49 27.24 58.80 57.31
CA PRO A 49 28.19 57.68 57.27
C PRO A 49 27.52 56.32 57.09
N GLU A 50 26.31 56.16 57.61
CA GLU A 50 25.53 54.92 57.52
C GLU A 50 24.97 54.61 56.13
N ALA A 51 25.07 55.55 55.17
CA ALA A 51 24.56 55.40 53.81
C ALA A 51 25.53 55.91 52.72
N ALA A 52 26.79 56.16 53.09
CA ALA A 52 27.79 56.76 52.20
C ALA A 52 28.12 55.87 50.99
N ASP A 53 28.02 54.56 51.15
CA ASP A 53 28.27 53.53 50.13
C ASP A 53 27.12 53.37 49.12
N VAL A 54 25.91 53.79 49.48
CA VAL A 54 24.71 53.65 48.63
C VAL A 54 24.23 54.96 48.00
N ALA A 55 24.97 56.07 48.16
CA ALA A 55 24.57 57.42 47.73
C ALA A 55 24.03 57.48 46.29
N GLU A 56 24.67 56.78 45.35
CA GLU A 56 24.27 56.71 43.93
C GLU A 56 22.95 55.94 43.71
N TYR A 57 22.62 55.01 44.61
CA TYR A 57 21.42 54.16 44.53
C TYR A 57 20.22 54.74 45.28
N ILE A 58 20.39 55.83 46.05
CA ILE A 58 19.33 56.37 46.92
C ILE A 58 18.09 56.80 46.12
N GLU A 59 18.28 57.41 44.96
CA GLU A 59 17.15 57.78 44.10
C GLU A 59 16.50 56.56 43.46
N LEU A 60 17.28 55.56 43.04
CA LEU A 60 16.76 54.30 42.48
C LEU A 60 15.96 53.51 43.53
N LEU A 61 16.45 53.43 44.77
CA LEU A 61 15.75 52.79 45.88
C LEU A 61 14.46 53.53 46.23
N ARG A 62 14.46 54.86 46.14
CA ARG A 62 13.26 55.67 46.37
C ARG A 62 12.23 55.51 45.25
N GLU A 63 12.67 55.50 44.00
CA GLU A 63 11.83 55.26 42.83
C GLU A 63 11.20 53.86 42.88
N LEU A 64 12.01 52.84 43.19
CA LEU A 64 11.52 51.48 43.42
C LEU A 64 10.49 51.43 44.55
N SER A 65 10.77 52.01 45.72
CA SER A 65 9.79 52.09 46.82
C SER A 65 8.49 52.79 46.41
N PHE A 66 8.58 53.83 45.57
CA PHE A 66 7.41 54.52 45.03
C PHE A 66 6.61 53.62 44.09
N ASP A 67 7.27 52.91 43.17
CA ASP A 67 6.63 51.99 42.24
C ASP A 67 5.98 50.79 42.93
N LEU A 68 6.64 50.24 43.95
CA LEU A 68 6.07 49.18 44.78
C LEU A 68 4.81 49.66 45.50
N LYS A 69 4.85 50.86 46.07
CA LYS A 69 3.68 51.45 46.74
C LYS A 69 2.55 51.75 45.76
N ARG A 70 2.86 52.27 44.57
CA ARG A 70 1.89 52.53 43.49
C ARG A 70 1.21 51.25 42.99
N SER A 71 1.95 50.15 43.01
CA SER A 71 1.46 48.82 42.59
C SER A 71 0.88 48.00 43.74
N GLU A 72 0.79 48.58 44.95
CA GLU A 72 0.32 47.91 46.18
C GLU A 72 1.11 46.63 46.53
N LEU A 73 2.39 46.56 46.12
CA LEU A 73 3.26 45.42 46.36
C LEU A 73 4.11 45.60 47.61
N THR A 74 4.13 44.56 48.44
CA THR A 74 5.05 44.48 49.58
C THR A 74 6.42 43.98 49.14
N PRO A 75 7.51 44.34 49.86
CA PRO A 75 8.84 43.79 49.59
C PRO A 75 8.87 42.25 49.60
N GLY A 76 8.06 41.61 50.45
CA GLY A 76 7.91 40.15 50.47
C GLY A 76 7.31 39.59 49.18
N GLN A 77 6.26 40.22 48.64
CA GLN A 77 5.69 39.85 47.34
C GLN A 77 6.69 40.06 46.19
N CYS A 78 7.54 41.09 46.28
CA CYS A 78 8.59 41.34 45.28
C CYS A 78 9.67 40.25 45.33
N ALA A 79 10.06 39.82 46.53
CA ALA A 79 11.00 38.71 46.70
C ALA A 79 10.42 37.41 46.11
N ILE A 80 9.13 37.13 46.32
CA ILE A 80 8.43 35.99 45.72
C ILE A 80 8.39 36.12 44.19
N GLY A 81 8.03 37.31 43.67
CA GLY A 81 8.00 37.59 42.24
C GLY A 81 9.37 37.43 41.58
N LEU A 82 10.43 37.88 42.24
CA LEU A 82 11.82 37.71 41.78
C LEU A 82 12.25 36.24 41.80
N ALA A 83 11.91 35.51 42.87
CA ALA A 83 12.20 34.08 42.95
C ALA A 83 11.50 33.30 41.83
N LEU A 84 10.22 33.61 41.57
CA LEU A 84 9.46 33.04 40.45
C LEU A 84 10.12 33.40 39.11
N LEU A 85 10.48 34.67 38.91
CA LEU A 85 11.09 35.12 37.66
C LEU A 85 12.46 34.47 37.40
N ASN A 86 13.23 34.19 38.45
CA ASN A 86 14.46 33.42 38.36
C ASN A 86 14.19 31.97 37.94
N GLN A 87 13.20 31.29 38.54
CA GLN A 87 12.82 29.93 38.14
C GLN A 87 12.37 29.88 36.67
N ILE A 88 11.61 30.87 36.21
CA ILE A 88 11.16 30.98 34.82
C ILE A 88 12.37 31.11 33.87
N ARG A 89 13.36 31.94 34.24
CA ARG A 89 14.60 32.08 33.47
C ARG A 89 15.45 30.81 33.47
N GLU A 90 15.52 30.09 34.60
CA GLU A 90 16.19 28.79 34.69
C GLU A 90 15.54 27.74 33.78
N CYS A 91 14.22 27.81 33.60
CA CYS A 91 13.50 27.00 32.62
C CYS A 91 13.70 27.45 31.16
N GLY A 92 14.51 28.49 30.90
CA GLY A 92 14.76 29.04 29.57
C GLY A 92 13.57 29.80 28.98
N LEU A 93 12.60 30.19 29.81
CA LEU A 93 11.40 30.89 29.37
C LEU A 93 11.61 32.40 29.46
N ASP A 94 11.16 33.13 28.45
CA ASP A 94 11.19 34.60 28.46
C ASP A 94 10.09 35.14 29.39
N PRO A 95 10.40 35.98 30.40
CA PRO A 95 9.39 36.63 31.23
C PRO A 95 8.33 37.42 30.45
N ALA A 96 8.63 37.88 29.23
CA ALA A 96 7.65 38.55 28.37
C ALA A 96 6.47 37.63 27.97
N ASP A 97 6.72 36.33 27.87
CA ASP A 97 5.71 35.33 27.49
C ASP A 97 4.77 34.96 28.64
N ILE A 98 5.05 35.38 29.88
CA ILE A 98 4.18 35.17 31.06
C ILE A 98 2.77 35.70 30.78
N SER A 99 2.65 36.76 29.98
CA SER A 99 1.35 37.32 29.56
C SER A 99 0.44 36.32 28.83
N ARG A 100 1.01 35.29 28.18
CA ARG A 100 0.28 34.23 27.46
C ARG A 100 -0.14 33.08 28.36
N TRP A 101 0.50 32.91 29.51
CA TRP A 101 0.28 31.77 30.40
C TRP A 101 -1.12 31.75 30.99
N PRO A 102 -1.78 32.88 31.33
CA PRO A 102 -3.17 32.87 31.73
C PRO A 102 -4.11 32.26 30.70
N MET A 103 -3.83 32.33 29.38
CA MET A 103 -4.64 31.61 28.39
C MET A 103 -4.45 30.09 28.51
N ILE A 104 -3.20 29.64 28.62
CA ILE A 104 -2.84 28.22 28.76
C ILE A 104 -3.39 27.63 30.07
N LEU A 105 -3.31 28.40 31.15
CA LEU A 105 -3.81 28.00 32.46
C LEU A 105 -5.33 28.12 32.58
N LYS A 106 -5.99 28.99 31.80
CA LYS A 106 -7.46 29.06 31.75
C LYS A 106 -8.10 27.90 30.99
N SER A 107 -7.37 27.25 30.07
CA SER A 107 -7.84 26.00 29.45
C SER A 107 -7.94 24.84 30.44
N VAL A 108 -7.26 24.95 31.57
CA VAL A 108 -7.23 23.98 32.66
C VAL A 108 -8.31 24.36 33.67
N ARG A 109 -9.41 23.60 33.72
CA ARG A 109 -10.64 23.99 34.44
C ARG A 109 -10.68 23.50 35.88
N ASN A 110 -9.94 22.45 36.20
CA ASN A 110 -9.92 21.80 37.50
C ASN A 110 -8.52 21.24 37.83
N GLU A 111 -8.34 20.71 39.04
CA GLU A 111 -7.06 20.11 39.47
C GLU A 111 -6.66 18.87 38.65
N ASP A 112 -7.63 18.12 38.14
CA ASP A 112 -7.37 16.94 37.30
C ASP A 112 -6.72 17.34 35.97
N ASP A 113 -7.19 18.43 35.35
CA ASP A 113 -6.63 19.01 34.14
C ASP A 113 -5.19 19.51 34.40
N ILE A 114 -4.90 20.05 35.60
CA ILE A 114 -3.54 20.46 35.99
C ILE A 114 -2.64 19.23 36.05
N ASN A 115 -3.08 18.19 36.74
CA ASN A 115 -2.33 16.94 36.89
C ASN A 115 -2.11 16.26 35.53
N GLU A 116 -3.11 16.28 34.65
CA GLU A 116 -3.01 15.77 33.30
C GLU A 116 -2.04 16.58 32.44
N PHE A 117 -2.08 17.91 32.53
CA PHE A 117 -1.12 18.79 31.87
C PHE A 117 0.32 18.50 32.32
N VAL A 118 0.55 18.40 33.64
CA VAL A 118 1.87 18.05 34.20
C VAL A 118 2.31 16.67 33.71
N ARG A 119 1.41 15.68 33.72
CA ARG A 119 1.68 14.33 33.19
C ARG A 119 2.02 14.35 31.69
N LEU A 120 1.34 15.17 30.90
CA LEU A 120 1.61 15.38 29.48
C LEU A 120 3.01 15.96 29.26
N VAL A 121 3.40 16.98 30.01
CA VAL A 121 4.74 17.57 29.93
C VAL A 121 5.82 16.53 30.23
N TYR A 122 5.66 15.74 31.30
CA TYR A 122 6.60 14.64 31.61
C TYR A 122 6.60 13.56 30.53
N SER A 123 5.43 13.21 29.97
CA SER A 123 5.33 12.20 28.92
C SER A 123 6.01 12.65 27.64
N ILE A 124 5.84 13.92 27.24
CA ILE A 124 6.52 14.53 26.10
C ILE A 124 8.03 14.51 26.32
N GLN A 125 8.50 14.90 27.51
CA GLN A 125 9.92 14.85 27.84
C GLN A 125 10.47 13.42 27.76
N GLN A 126 9.72 12.42 28.25
CA GLN A 126 10.13 11.01 28.17
C GLN A 126 10.19 10.53 26.71
N VAL A 127 9.23 10.92 25.87
CA VAL A 127 9.23 10.61 24.43
C VAL A 127 10.42 11.28 23.74
N GLN A 128 10.70 12.54 24.07
CA GLN A 128 11.87 13.26 23.57
C GLN A 128 13.18 12.56 23.97
N GLN A 129 13.32 12.12 25.22
CA GLN A 129 14.49 11.36 25.68
C GLN A 129 14.64 10.01 24.98
N ARG A 130 13.54 9.28 24.75
CA ARG A 130 13.56 7.96 24.09
C ARG A 130 13.80 8.03 22.59
N SER A 131 13.26 9.05 21.94
CA SER A 131 13.37 9.24 20.48
C SER A 131 14.63 10.01 20.07
N GLY A 132 15.19 10.81 20.97
CA GLY A 132 16.28 11.74 20.66
C GLY A 132 15.86 12.92 19.78
N LEU A 133 14.56 13.10 19.51
CA LEU A 133 14.04 14.15 18.63
C LEU A 133 13.71 15.42 19.41
N SER A 134 13.95 16.59 18.82
CA SER A 134 13.44 17.85 19.37
C SER A 134 11.90 17.89 19.34
N LEU A 135 11.29 18.77 20.14
CA LEU A 135 9.83 18.91 20.18
C LEU A 135 9.25 19.26 18.79
N GLU A 136 9.91 20.14 18.05
CA GLU A 136 9.53 20.50 16.67
C GLU A 136 9.67 19.31 15.71
N ALA A 137 10.75 18.53 15.83
CA ALA A 137 10.90 17.31 15.04
C ALA A 137 9.85 16.25 15.39
N LEU A 138 9.44 16.18 16.66
CA LEU A 138 8.37 15.30 17.13
C LEU A 138 7.01 15.72 16.56
N ASP A 139 6.69 17.02 16.58
CA ASP A 139 5.46 17.55 15.97
C ASP A 139 5.43 17.29 14.47
N ASN A 140 6.53 17.58 13.76
CA ASN A 140 6.67 17.24 12.34
C ASN A 140 6.48 15.74 12.09
N LYS A 141 6.97 14.88 12.99
CA LYS A 141 6.80 13.43 12.88
C LYS A 141 5.34 13.01 13.10
N VAL A 142 4.65 13.63 14.04
CA VAL A 142 3.21 13.40 14.27
C VAL A 142 2.43 13.79 13.02
N GLN A 143 2.66 14.98 12.46
CA GLN A 143 1.99 15.42 11.23
C GLN A 143 2.30 14.50 10.03
N GLU A 144 3.54 14.04 9.89
CA GLU A 144 3.92 13.06 8.86
C GLU A 144 3.17 11.73 9.04
N LEU A 145 3.06 11.24 10.27
CA LEU A 145 2.33 10.02 10.59
C LEU A 145 0.82 10.18 10.39
N GLU A 146 0.25 11.33 10.71
CA GLU A 146 -1.15 11.65 10.43
C GLU A 146 -1.44 11.66 8.93
N ARG A 147 -0.55 12.27 8.12
CA ARG A 147 -0.66 12.22 6.66
C ARG A 147 -0.56 10.78 6.13
N LYS A 148 0.42 10.01 6.62
CA LYS A 148 0.55 8.59 6.26
C LYS A 148 -0.66 7.76 6.67
N ALA A 149 -1.25 8.03 7.83
CA ALA A 149 -2.47 7.38 8.27
C ALA A 149 -3.65 7.71 7.34
N ALA A 150 -3.81 8.99 6.98
CA ALA A 150 -4.81 9.44 6.02
C ALA A 150 -4.63 8.79 4.63
N ASP A 151 -3.39 8.61 4.18
CA ASP A 151 -3.07 7.94 2.91
C ASP A 151 -3.33 6.41 2.96
N LEU A 152 -3.23 5.80 4.14
CA LEU A 152 -3.50 4.37 4.35
C LEU A 152 -5.00 4.05 4.49
N GLU A 153 -5.81 5.01 4.92
CA GLU A 153 -7.28 4.88 5.02
C GLU A 153 -7.94 4.38 3.71
N PRO A 154 -7.68 4.96 2.52
CA PRO A 154 -8.26 4.47 1.27
C PRO A 154 -7.71 3.08 0.87
N ILE A 155 -6.48 2.73 1.24
CA ILE A 155 -5.91 1.40 0.99
C ILE A 155 -6.62 0.36 1.86
N SER A 156 -6.90 0.69 3.12
CA SER A 156 -7.68 -0.15 4.04
C SER A 156 -9.09 -0.41 3.48
N HIS A 157 -9.75 0.62 2.94
CA HIS A 157 -11.03 0.46 2.25
C HIS A 157 -10.94 -0.47 1.03
N LYS A 158 -9.95 -0.26 0.14
CA LYS A 158 -9.71 -1.15 -1.02
C LYS A 158 -9.46 -2.59 -0.60
N LEU A 159 -8.68 -2.82 0.46
CA LEU A 159 -8.40 -4.16 0.99
C LEU A 159 -9.68 -4.84 1.50
N LYS A 160 -10.57 -4.09 2.16
CA LYS A 160 -11.87 -4.57 2.59
C LYS A 160 -12.75 -4.97 1.39
N ASP A 161 -12.71 -4.21 0.31
CA ASP A 161 -13.47 -4.52 -0.90
C ASP A 161 -12.90 -5.71 -1.66
N TYR A 162 -11.58 -5.81 -1.83
CA TYR A 162 -10.94 -7.01 -2.38
C TYR A 162 -11.22 -8.26 -1.56
N LYS A 163 -11.30 -8.15 -0.23
CA LYS A 163 -11.68 -9.28 0.63
C LYS A 163 -13.11 -9.75 0.36
N LYS A 164 -14.06 -8.83 0.11
CA LYS A 164 -15.43 -9.20 -0.29
C LYS A 164 -15.46 -9.86 -1.67
N GLU A 165 -14.73 -9.31 -2.63
CA GLU A 165 -14.62 -9.88 -3.97
C GLU A 165 -14.03 -11.30 -3.92
N LEU A 166 -12.99 -11.51 -3.11
CA LEU A 166 -12.40 -12.83 -2.90
C LEU A 166 -13.40 -13.83 -2.30
N THR A 167 -14.22 -13.41 -1.33
CA THR A 167 -15.26 -14.29 -0.77
C THR A 167 -16.33 -14.66 -1.80
N GLU A 168 -16.70 -13.72 -2.68
CA GLU A 168 -17.67 -13.97 -3.74
C GLU A 168 -17.12 -14.88 -4.84
N LEU A 169 -15.88 -14.64 -5.28
CA LEU A 169 -15.19 -15.54 -6.23
C LEU A 169 -14.99 -16.94 -5.65
N THR A 170 -14.73 -17.05 -4.35
CA THR A 170 -14.63 -18.36 -3.68
C THR A 170 -15.97 -19.09 -3.72
N ARG A 171 -17.09 -18.40 -3.42
CA ARG A 171 -18.45 -18.95 -3.52
C ARG A 171 -18.74 -19.43 -4.95
N GLN A 172 -18.45 -18.60 -5.95
CA GLN A 172 -18.65 -18.96 -7.36
C GLN A 172 -17.82 -20.18 -7.78
N ARG A 173 -16.57 -20.26 -7.31
CA ARG A 173 -15.72 -21.43 -7.55
C ARG A 173 -16.31 -22.70 -6.93
N ASP A 174 -16.84 -22.63 -5.71
CA ASP A 174 -17.46 -23.79 -5.04
C ASP A 174 -18.75 -24.25 -5.76
N GLU A 175 -19.57 -23.30 -6.25
CA GLU A 175 -20.75 -23.59 -7.06
C GLU A 175 -20.40 -24.26 -8.39
N LEU A 176 -19.42 -23.72 -9.11
CA LEU A 176 -18.92 -24.32 -10.36
C LEU A 176 -18.31 -25.70 -10.11
N THR A 177 -17.55 -25.88 -9.03
CA THR A 177 -16.98 -27.18 -8.66
C THR A 177 -18.09 -28.22 -8.47
N SER A 178 -19.17 -27.83 -7.79
CA SER A 178 -20.33 -28.70 -7.57
C SER A 178 -21.06 -29.03 -8.88
N ALA A 179 -21.22 -28.04 -9.77
CA ALA A 179 -21.83 -28.24 -11.07
C ALA A 179 -21.00 -29.17 -11.98
N VAL A 180 -19.67 -29.04 -11.97
CA VAL A 180 -18.77 -29.93 -12.70
C VAL A 180 -18.89 -31.36 -12.19
N ALA A 181 -18.89 -31.58 -10.87
CA ALA A 181 -19.06 -32.90 -10.29
C ALA A 181 -20.40 -33.57 -10.72
N LEU A 182 -21.50 -32.80 -10.77
CA LEU A 182 -22.79 -33.29 -11.26
C LEU A 182 -22.75 -33.66 -12.75
N LEU A 183 -22.06 -32.86 -13.57
CA LEU A 183 -21.90 -33.14 -14.99
C LEU A 183 -21.03 -34.38 -15.24
N GLU A 184 -19.95 -34.55 -14.47
CA GLU A 184 -19.10 -35.74 -14.51
C GLU A 184 -19.91 -36.99 -14.15
N GLN A 185 -20.70 -36.95 -13.07
CA GLN A 185 -21.59 -38.04 -12.69
C GLN A 185 -22.61 -38.38 -13.80
N LYS A 186 -23.21 -37.36 -14.42
CA LYS A 186 -24.14 -37.58 -15.55
C LYS A 186 -23.43 -38.20 -16.75
N ASN A 187 -22.20 -37.80 -17.03
CA ASN A 187 -21.40 -38.37 -18.11
C ASN A 187 -21.04 -39.84 -17.85
N GLU A 188 -20.71 -40.19 -16.60
CA GLU A 188 -20.49 -41.58 -16.18
C GLU A 188 -21.72 -42.47 -16.39
N LEU A 189 -22.92 -41.92 -16.21
CA LEU A 189 -24.18 -42.65 -16.46
C LEU A 189 -24.52 -42.79 -17.95
N LEU A 190 -24.20 -41.78 -18.76
CA LEU A 190 -24.50 -41.78 -20.20
C LEU A 190 -23.51 -42.60 -21.02
N SER A 191 -22.23 -42.64 -20.63
CA SER A 191 -21.18 -43.41 -21.30
C SER A 191 -21.51 -44.90 -21.52
N PRO A 192 -22.01 -45.67 -20.53
CA PRO A 192 -22.40 -47.06 -20.75
C PRO A 192 -23.64 -47.19 -21.65
N GLN A 193 -24.60 -46.27 -21.57
CA GLN A 193 -25.78 -46.28 -22.43
C GLN A 193 -25.40 -46.08 -23.90
N VAL A 194 -24.48 -45.16 -24.19
CA VAL A 194 -23.96 -44.96 -25.55
C VAL A 194 -23.28 -46.23 -26.06
N LYS A 195 -22.44 -46.88 -25.25
CA LYS A 195 -21.79 -48.16 -25.63
C LYS A 195 -22.79 -49.28 -25.89
N GLU A 196 -23.90 -49.32 -25.16
CA GLU A 196 -24.96 -50.31 -25.38
C GLU A 196 -25.70 -50.02 -26.70
N LEU A 197 -26.01 -48.75 -26.97
CA LEU A 197 -26.61 -48.33 -28.23
C LEU A 197 -25.69 -48.64 -29.42
N GLU A 198 -24.40 -48.33 -29.35
CA GLU A 198 -23.41 -48.67 -30.39
C GLU A 198 -23.37 -50.18 -30.67
N LYS A 199 -23.43 -51.03 -29.63
CA LYS A 199 -23.49 -52.49 -29.79
C LYS A 199 -24.79 -52.93 -30.49
N SER A 200 -25.91 -52.30 -30.14
CA SER A 200 -27.20 -52.63 -30.75
C SER A 200 -27.24 -52.20 -32.23
N GLU A 201 -26.70 -51.02 -32.57
CA GLU A 201 -26.53 -50.53 -33.93
C GLU A 201 -25.66 -51.47 -34.78
N GLN A 202 -24.52 -51.92 -34.24
CA GLN A 202 -23.65 -52.89 -34.93
C GLN A 202 -24.38 -54.22 -35.19
N THR A 203 -25.18 -54.68 -34.23
CA THR A 203 -25.96 -55.92 -34.34
C THR A 203 -27.02 -55.80 -35.44
N LEU A 204 -27.74 -54.67 -35.47
CA LEU A 204 -28.72 -54.38 -36.51
C LEU A 204 -28.08 -54.25 -37.88
N SER A 205 -26.94 -53.57 -37.98
CA SER A 205 -26.18 -53.42 -39.24
C SER A 205 -25.76 -54.77 -39.81
N ARG A 206 -25.26 -55.69 -38.96
CA ARG A 206 -24.95 -57.08 -39.37
C ARG A 206 -26.20 -57.80 -39.88
N ARG A 207 -27.34 -57.65 -39.18
CA ARG A 207 -28.58 -58.29 -39.58
C ARG A 207 -29.11 -57.76 -40.91
N ILE A 208 -28.98 -56.45 -41.17
CA ILE A 208 -29.32 -55.84 -42.46
C ILE A 208 -28.42 -56.45 -43.56
N ALA A 209 -27.10 -56.49 -43.33
CA ALA A 209 -26.14 -57.07 -44.27
C ALA A 209 -26.44 -58.56 -44.57
N ASP A 210 -26.93 -59.33 -43.60
CA ASP A 210 -27.35 -60.73 -43.78
C ASP A 210 -28.69 -60.87 -44.52
N MET A 211 -29.62 -59.93 -44.34
CA MET A 211 -30.92 -59.97 -44.99
C MET A 211 -30.88 -59.48 -46.45
N GLU A 212 -30.00 -58.55 -46.78
CA GLU A 212 -29.87 -58.02 -48.14
C GLU A 212 -29.60 -59.09 -49.22
N PRO A 213 -28.68 -60.07 -49.05
CA PRO A 213 -28.49 -61.13 -50.04
C PRO A 213 -29.68 -62.09 -50.11
N LYS A 214 -30.40 -62.30 -48.99
CA LYS A 214 -31.62 -63.12 -48.98
C LYS A 214 -32.74 -62.44 -49.75
N ALA A 215 -32.90 -61.13 -49.60
CA ALA A 215 -33.85 -60.32 -50.36
C ALA A 215 -33.49 -60.34 -51.86
N LYS A 216 -32.22 -60.11 -52.23
CA LYS A 216 -31.76 -60.21 -53.63
C LYS A 216 -32.00 -61.60 -54.23
N LYS A 217 -31.79 -62.67 -53.45
CA LYS A 217 -32.09 -64.04 -53.88
C LYS A 217 -33.60 -64.25 -54.10
N ALA A 218 -34.43 -63.75 -53.20
CA ALA A 218 -35.88 -63.83 -53.32
C ALA A 218 -36.40 -63.04 -54.54
N GLU A 219 -35.84 -61.86 -54.78
CA GLU A 219 -36.18 -61.02 -55.93
C GLU A 219 -35.75 -61.67 -57.27
N ALA A 220 -34.59 -62.33 -57.29
CA ALA A 220 -34.16 -63.14 -58.42
C ALA A 220 -35.12 -64.32 -58.66
N THR A 221 -35.57 -65.02 -57.61
CA THR A 221 -36.54 -66.11 -57.75
C THR A 221 -37.91 -65.61 -58.22
N LEU A 222 -38.38 -64.45 -57.76
CA LEU A 222 -39.63 -63.84 -58.22
C LEU A 222 -39.54 -63.40 -59.68
N SER A 223 -38.42 -62.84 -60.09
CA SER A 223 -38.19 -62.46 -61.49
C SER A 223 -38.14 -63.68 -62.41
N ALA A 224 -37.52 -64.78 -61.96
CA ALA A 224 -37.56 -66.06 -62.67
C ALA A 224 -38.98 -66.62 -62.77
N LEU A 225 -39.74 -66.61 -61.67
CA LEU A 225 -41.14 -67.08 -61.66
C LEU A 225 -42.03 -66.23 -62.59
N LYS A 226 -41.83 -64.92 -62.59
CA LYS A 226 -42.53 -63.98 -63.47
C LYS A 226 -42.20 -64.23 -64.94
N SER A 227 -40.95 -64.57 -65.25
CA SER A 227 -40.53 -65.00 -66.60
C SER A 227 -41.18 -66.32 -67.01
N GLU A 228 -41.31 -67.30 -66.11
CA GLU A 228 -42.01 -68.57 -66.42
C GLU A 228 -43.53 -68.37 -66.61
N ILE A 229 -44.16 -67.51 -65.81
CA ILE A 229 -45.57 -67.11 -66.03
C ILE A 229 -45.72 -66.39 -67.37
N GLN A 230 -44.76 -65.55 -67.73
CA GLN A 230 -44.75 -64.87 -69.03
C GLN A 230 -44.55 -65.88 -70.17
N LYS A 231 -43.66 -66.86 -70.04
CA LYS A 231 -43.50 -67.94 -71.01
C LYS A 231 -44.77 -68.79 -71.15
N LEU A 232 -45.47 -69.11 -70.07
CA LEU A 232 -46.76 -69.81 -70.11
C LEU A 232 -47.82 -69.01 -70.90
N ASN A 233 -47.85 -67.69 -70.71
CA ASN A 233 -48.68 -66.80 -71.52
C ASN A 233 -48.21 -66.75 -72.99
N ASP A 234 -46.90 -66.70 -73.25
CA ASP A 234 -46.32 -66.61 -74.59
C ASP A 234 -46.48 -67.93 -75.39
N ILE A 235 -46.63 -69.08 -74.71
CA ILE A 235 -46.91 -70.40 -75.31
C ILE A 235 -48.43 -70.58 -75.57
N GLY A 236 -49.27 -69.58 -75.29
CA GLY A 236 -50.71 -69.60 -75.58
C GLY A 236 -51.53 -70.45 -74.61
N PHE A 237 -51.09 -70.56 -73.36
CA PHE A 237 -51.87 -71.13 -72.26
C PHE A 237 -52.15 -70.04 -71.21
N SER A 238 -53.07 -69.13 -71.53
CA SER A 238 -53.76 -68.35 -70.52
C SER A 238 -54.50 -69.28 -69.55
N LEU A 239 -54.72 -68.83 -68.31
CA LEU A 239 -55.52 -69.56 -67.31
C LEU A 239 -56.91 -69.96 -67.85
N MET A 240 -57.45 -69.25 -68.85
CA MET A 240 -58.68 -69.62 -69.57
C MET A 240 -58.49 -70.72 -70.62
N GLU A 241 -57.39 -70.73 -71.38
CA GLU A 241 -57.09 -71.78 -72.36
C GLU A 241 -56.76 -73.12 -71.67
N LEU A 242 -56.20 -73.09 -70.46
CA LEU A 242 -56.03 -74.27 -69.61
C LEU A 242 -57.37 -74.90 -69.22
N ALA A 243 -58.39 -74.07 -68.98
CA ALA A 243 -59.75 -74.52 -68.73
C ALA A 243 -60.43 -75.09 -70.00
N GLU A 244 -60.04 -74.60 -71.18
CA GLU A 244 -60.52 -75.10 -72.47
C GLU A 244 -59.83 -76.42 -72.89
N PHE A 245 -58.55 -76.58 -72.56
CA PHE A 245 -57.81 -77.83 -72.64
C PHE A 245 -58.45 -78.93 -71.78
N ASN A 246 -58.93 -78.56 -70.59
CA ASN A 246 -59.70 -79.45 -69.71
C ASN A 246 -61.05 -79.87 -70.34
N LYS A 247 -61.74 -78.96 -71.05
CA LYS A 247 -62.94 -79.30 -71.84
C LYS A 247 -62.65 -80.27 -72.99
N LYS A 248 -61.51 -80.12 -73.68
CA LYS A 248 -61.09 -81.04 -74.76
C LYS A 248 -60.69 -82.42 -74.22
N LEU A 249 -60.01 -82.48 -73.07
CA LEU A 249 -59.75 -83.72 -72.33
C LEU A 249 -61.04 -84.48 -72.00
N GLN A 250 -62.11 -83.76 -71.60
CA GLN A 250 -63.43 -84.36 -71.39
C GLN A 250 -64.07 -84.88 -72.69
N ALA A 251 -63.87 -84.19 -73.82
CA ALA A 251 -64.38 -84.62 -75.12
C ALA A 251 -63.66 -85.88 -75.64
N ILE A 252 -62.32 -85.96 -75.50
CA ILE A 252 -61.49 -87.10 -75.89
C ILE A 252 -61.83 -88.34 -75.04
N ALA A 253 -62.03 -88.17 -73.74
CA ALA A 253 -62.46 -89.25 -72.85
C ALA A 253 -63.83 -89.83 -73.27
N ARG A 254 -64.76 -88.99 -73.73
CA ARG A 254 -66.06 -89.45 -74.26
C ARG A 254 -65.92 -90.21 -75.58
N HIS A 255 -64.99 -89.81 -76.45
CA HIS A 255 -64.83 -90.38 -77.79
C HIS A 255 -64.14 -91.75 -77.81
N HIS A 256 -63.26 -92.03 -76.83
CA HIS A 256 -62.54 -93.31 -76.75
C HIS A 256 -63.17 -94.33 -75.80
N SER A 257 -64.36 -94.04 -75.24
CA SER A 257 -65.01 -94.85 -74.19
C SER A 257 -64.09 -95.17 -73.00
N ILE A 258 -63.06 -94.35 -72.80
CA ILE A 258 -62.16 -94.41 -71.64
C ILE A 258 -62.84 -93.59 -70.55
N LYS A 259 -63.06 -94.16 -69.37
CA LYS A 259 -63.60 -93.34 -68.26
C LYS A 259 -62.63 -92.17 -68.04
N PRO A 260 -63.09 -90.91 -67.94
CA PRO A 260 -62.21 -89.76 -67.66
C PRO A 260 -61.29 -89.98 -66.45
N SER A 261 -61.70 -90.82 -65.50
CA SER A 261 -60.91 -91.29 -64.35
C SER A 261 -59.71 -92.19 -64.70
N GLU A 262 -59.73 -92.95 -65.80
CA GLU A 262 -58.62 -93.79 -66.27
C GLU A 262 -57.59 -93.00 -67.11
N LEU A 263 -58.06 -92.05 -67.92
CA LEU A 263 -57.19 -91.12 -68.67
C LEU A 263 -56.45 -90.19 -67.70
N ARG A 264 -57.19 -89.68 -66.70
CA ARG A 264 -56.66 -88.96 -65.54
C ARG A 264 -55.75 -89.86 -64.69
N GLY A 265 -56.06 -91.14 -64.50
CA GLY A 265 -55.26 -92.08 -63.71
C GLY A 265 -53.87 -92.36 -64.28
N ARG A 266 -53.72 -92.42 -65.60
CA ARG A 266 -52.39 -92.55 -66.24
C ARG A 266 -51.58 -91.26 -66.23
N LEU A 267 -52.22 -90.11 -66.49
CA LEU A 267 -51.59 -88.79 -66.41
C LEU A 267 -51.24 -88.41 -64.95
N LEU A 268 -52.08 -88.79 -63.99
CA LEU A 268 -51.82 -88.57 -62.58
C LEU A 268 -50.77 -89.52 -62.02
N HIS A 269 -50.70 -90.79 -62.42
CA HIS A 269 -49.68 -91.70 -61.86
C HIS A 269 -48.24 -91.26 -62.18
N GLU A 270 -47.99 -90.58 -63.31
CA GLU A 270 -46.70 -89.96 -63.60
C GLU A 270 -46.50 -88.60 -62.90
N LEU A 271 -47.55 -87.80 -62.74
CA LEU A 271 -47.50 -86.54 -61.99
C LEU A 271 -47.45 -86.74 -60.46
N GLU A 272 -47.89 -87.90 -59.96
CA GLU A 272 -47.98 -88.28 -58.54
C GLU A 272 -46.65 -88.84 -57.98
N ILE A 273 -45.68 -89.15 -58.85
CA ILE A 273 -44.29 -89.37 -58.44
C ILE A 273 -43.54 -88.03 -58.26
N LEU A 274 -43.96 -86.98 -58.96
CA LEU A 274 -43.27 -85.67 -58.96
C LEU A 274 -43.87 -84.63 -58.01
N ASN A 275 -45.15 -84.74 -57.64
CA ASN A 275 -45.83 -83.78 -56.77
C ASN A 275 -45.96 -84.26 -55.31
N LYS A 276 -44.86 -84.76 -54.74
CA LYS A 276 -44.68 -84.95 -53.30
C LYS A 276 -44.11 -83.67 -52.64
N GLU A 277 -44.60 -82.51 -53.06
CA GLU A 277 -44.54 -81.28 -52.29
C GLU A 277 -45.91 -81.02 -51.67
N LEU A 278 -45.95 -80.66 -50.39
CA LEU A 278 -46.90 -79.66 -49.89
C LEU A 278 -46.48 -79.20 -48.48
N THR A 279 -45.54 -78.24 -48.46
CA THR A 279 -45.05 -77.47 -47.29
C THR A 279 -45.18 -75.95 -47.51
N LEU A 280 -45.94 -75.51 -48.51
CA LEU A 280 -46.06 -74.09 -48.89
C LEU A 280 -47.03 -73.29 -48.01
N GLU A 281 -48.11 -73.89 -47.50
CA GLU A 281 -49.13 -73.19 -46.70
C GLU A 281 -48.55 -72.70 -45.34
N THR A 282 -47.72 -73.52 -44.69
CA THR A 282 -47.06 -73.17 -43.42
C THR A 282 -45.99 -72.10 -43.59
N LEU A 283 -45.34 -72.05 -44.78
CA LEU A 283 -44.31 -71.06 -45.10
C LEU A 283 -44.94 -69.68 -45.34
N ILE A 284 -46.10 -69.62 -45.97
CA ILE A 284 -46.83 -68.36 -46.26
C ILE A 284 -47.29 -67.71 -44.95
N GLN A 285 -47.85 -68.47 -44.01
CA GLN A 285 -48.28 -67.92 -42.70
C GLN A 285 -47.10 -67.47 -41.83
N SER A 286 -45.97 -68.20 -41.85
CA SER A 286 -44.74 -67.78 -41.14
C SER A 286 -44.15 -66.50 -41.73
N ARG A 287 -44.17 -66.34 -43.06
CA ARG A 287 -43.63 -65.14 -43.72
C ARG A 287 -44.49 -63.91 -43.51
N GLN A 288 -45.81 -64.08 -43.46
CA GLN A 288 -46.72 -62.98 -43.13
C GLN A 288 -46.48 -62.44 -41.70
N GLN A 289 -46.27 -63.33 -40.72
CA GLN A 289 -45.94 -62.92 -39.35
C GLN A 289 -44.55 -62.26 -39.21
N GLU A 290 -43.58 -62.64 -40.04
CA GLU A 290 -42.27 -61.99 -40.07
C GLU A 290 -42.35 -60.58 -40.67
N ILE A 291 -43.16 -60.39 -41.72
CA ILE A 291 -43.41 -59.07 -42.33
C ILE A 291 -44.06 -58.14 -41.30
N ASP A 292 -45.12 -58.58 -40.62
CA ASP A 292 -45.82 -57.75 -39.62
C ASP A 292 -44.88 -57.35 -38.46
N LYS A 293 -43.97 -58.24 -38.04
CA LYS A 293 -42.95 -57.94 -37.02
C LYS A 293 -41.91 -56.94 -37.51
N ILE A 294 -41.49 -57.02 -38.77
CA ILE A 294 -40.55 -56.09 -39.37
C ILE A 294 -41.20 -54.71 -39.54
N GLU A 295 -42.46 -54.65 -39.97
CA GLU A 295 -43.21 -53.40 -40.08
C GLU A 295 -43.38 -52.71 -38.72
N GLN A 296 -43.68 -53.46 -37.66
CA GLN A 296 -43.71 -52.91 -36.29
C GLN A 296 -42.34 -52.41 -35.83
N ALA A 297 -41.25 -53.12 -36.14
CA ALA A 297 -39.90 -52.68 -35.82
C ALA A 297 -39.50 -51.40 -36.58
N ILE A 298 -39.90 -51.28 -37.85
CA ILE A 298 -39.67 -50.08 -38.67
C ILE A 298 -40.46 -48.89 -38.10
N ALA A 299 -41.72 -49.09 -37.72
CA ALA A 299 -42.53 -48.04 -37.10
C ALA A 299 -41.92 -47.55 -35.78
N LYS A 300 -41.42 -48.47 -34.94
CA LYS A 300 -40.72 -48.12 -33.70
C LYS A 300 -39.42 -47.34 -33.97
N GLY A 301 -38.60 -47.82 -34.91
CA GLY A 301 -37.36 -47.14 -35.30
C GLY A 301 -37.61 -45.74 -35.87
N LYS A 302 -38.71 -45.54 -36.62
CA LYS A 302 -39.09 -44.21 -37.13
C LYS A 302 -39.41 -43.23 -36.01
N ASN A 303 -40.15 -43.67 -34.98
CA ASN A 303 -40.46 -42.85 -33.82
C ASN A 303 -39.20 -42.51 -33.00
N GLU A 304 -38.27 -43.46 -32.87
CA GLU A 304 -36.98 -43.23 -32.19
C GLU A 304 -36.14 -42.19 -32.96
N ILE A 305 -36.03 -42.31 -34.29
CA ILE A 305 -35.34 -41.34 -35.14
C ILE A 305 -35.94 -39.94 -34.98
N GLU A 306 -37.27 -39.83 -34.94
CA GLU A 306 -37.96 -38.54 -34.81
C GLU A 306 -37.71 -37.91 -33.41
N SER A 307 -37.71 -38.72 -32.36
CA SER A 307 -37.35 -38.30 -30.99
C SER A 307 -35.89 -37.85 -30.88
N THR A 308 -34.96 -38.60 -31.48
CA THR A 308 -33.53 -38.23 -31.51
C THR A 308 -33.31 -36.96 -32.32
N ARG A 309 -34.02 -36.79 -33.43
CA ARG A 309 -33.96 -35.57 -34.25
C ARG A 309 -34.43 -34.35 -33.48
N ALA A 310 -35.54 -34.45 -32.76
CA ALA A 310 -36.02 -33.38 -31.88
C ALA A 310 -35.00 -33.03 -30.78
N SER A 311 -34.35 -34.03 -30.20
CA SER A 311 -33.29 -33.84 -29.20
C SER A 311 -32.06 -33.12 -29.79
N VAL A 312 -31.64 -33.49 -31.00
CA VAL A 312 -30.53 -32.85 -31.72
C VAL A 312 -30.86 -31.38 -32.03
N ASP A 313 -32.08 -31.09 -32.47
CA ASP A 313 -32.48 -29.71 -32.77
C ASP A 313 -32.56 -28.84 -31.51
N SER A 314 -33.01 -29.41 -30.38
CA SER A 314 -32.94 -28.75 -29.06
C SER A 314 -31.50 -28.43 -28.65
N LEU A 315 -30.59 -29.39 -28.76
CA LEU A 315 -29.16 -29.20 -28.44
C LEU A 315 -28.50 -28.17 -29.37
N LYS A 316 -28.86 -28.14 -30.67
CA LYS A 316 -28.39 -27.09 -31.59
C LYS A 316 -28.86 -25.70 -31.16
N GLN A 317 -30.09 -25.59 -30.68
CA GLN A 317 -30.62 -24.32 -30.19
C GLN A 317 -29.90 -23.87 -28.91
N GLU A 318 -29.67 -24.80 -27.97
CA GLU A 318 -28.93 -24.52 -26.74
C GLU A 318 -27.48 -24.11 -27.01
N LYS A 319 -26.80 -24.81 -27.93
CA LYS A 319 -25.46 -24.43 -28.39
C LYS A 319 -25.41 -22.99 -28.90
N ARG A 320 -26.36 -22.59 -29.76
CA ARG A 320 -26.43 -21.20 -30.27
C ARG A 320 -26.61 -20.19 -29.14
N LYS A 321 -27.50 -20.45 -28.18
CA LYS A 321 -27.70 -19.58 -27.02
C LYS A 321 -26.41 -19.41 -26.20
N LEU A 322 -25.67 -20.49 -26.00
CA LEU A 322 -24.39 -20.44 -25.28
C LEU A 322 -23.33 -19.67 -26.07
N GLU A 323 -23.22 -19.87 -27.39
CA GLU A 323 -22.31 -19.12 -28.26
C GLU A 323 -22.61 -17.61 -28.20
N ASP A 324 -23.88 -17.22 -28.25
CA ASP A 324 -24.31 -15.82 -28.12
C ASP A 324 -23.97 -15.24 -26.73
N SER A 325 -24.23 -16.00 -25.67
CA SER A 325 -23.90 -15.59 -24.28
C SER A 325 -22.39 -15.44 -24.06
N ILE A 326 -21.58 -16.34 -24.62
CA ILE A 326 -20.11 -16.26 -24.57
C ILE A 326 -19.63 -15.00 -25.30
N LYS A 327 -20.20 -14.72 -26.48
CA LYS A 327 -19.88 -13.53 -27.27
C LYS A 327 -20.21 -12.25 -26.50
N GLU A 328 -21.41 -12.15 -25.93
CA GLU A 328 -21.84 -10.99 -25.14
C GLU A 328 -20.92 -10.78 -23.92
N THR A 329 -20.58 -11.86 -23.21
CA THR A 329 -19.68 -11.82 -22.05
C THR A 329 -18.30 -11.34 -22.46
N ARG A 330 -17.75 -11.87 -23.57
CA ARG A 330 -16.45 -11.45 -24.11
C ARG A 330 -16.44 -9.97 -24.48
N GLU A 331 -17.51 -9.45 -25.07
CA GLU A 331 -17.65 -8.04 -25.40
C GLU A 331 -17.76 -7.15 -24.15
N LYS A 332 -18.48 -7.59 -23.10
CA LYS A 332 -18.50 -6.89 -21.80
C LYS A 332 -17.11 -6.84 -21.17
N VAL A 333 -16.43 -7.97 -21.07
CA VAL A 333 -15.05 -8.04 -20.52
C VAL A 333 -14.09 -7.17 -21.32
N SER A 334 -14.16 -7.21 -22.66
CA SER A 334 -13.30 -6.39 -23.51
C SER A 334 -13.52 -4.89 -23.29
N ARG A 335 -14.77 -4.46 -23.08
CA ARG A 335 -15.11 -3.06 -22.75
C ARG A 335 -14.57 -2.64 -21.39
N GLU A 336 -14.67 -3.49 -20.37
CA GLU A 336 -14.12 -3.18 -19.05
C GLU A 336 -12.58 -3.13 -19.08
N ILE A 337 -11.92 -4.06 -19.78
CA ILE A 337 -10.47 -4.00 -20.00
C ILE A 337 -10.08 -2.69 -20.70
N ALA A 338 -10.83 -2.28 -21.73
CA ALA A 338 -10.58 -1.03 -22.44
C ALA A 338 -10.73 0.23 -21.56
N LYS A 339 -11.56 0.17 -20.49
CA LYS A 339 -11.66 1.26 -19.49
C LYS A 339 -10.50 1.23 -18.48
N ILE A 340 -10.04 0.04 -18.08
CA ILE A 340 -9.00 -0.12 -17.07
C ILE A 340 -7.62 0.26 -17.61
N ILE A 341 -7.31 -0.08 -18.86
CA ILE A 341 -6.00 0.21 -19.48
C ILE A 341 -5.58 1.68 -19.36
N PRO A 342 -6.40 2.67 -19.79
CA PRO A 342 -6.00 4.08 -19.69
C PRO A 342 -5.88 4.56 -18.24
N LEU A 343 -6.74 4.08 -17.33
CA LEU A 343 -6.64 4.41 -15.90
C LEU A 343 -5.35 3.89 -15.27
N ALA A 344 -4.93 2.68 -15.62
CA ALA A 344 -3.67 2.11 -15.17
C ALA A 344 -2.47 2.89 -15.73
N GLN A 345 -2.50 3.26 -17.01
CA GLN A 345 -1.47 4.06 -17.65
C GLN A 345 -1.34 5.47 -17.03
N ASP A 346 -2.47 6.12 -16.74
CA ASP A 346 -2.52 7.42 -16.08
C ASP A 346 -1.95 7.33 -14.65
N THR A 347 -2.34 6.30 -13.90
CA THR A 347 -1.83 6.05 -12.55
C THR A 347 -0.31 5.82 -12.54
N ILE A 348 0.20 5.01 -13.48
CA ILE A 348 1.64 4.76 -13.63
C ILE A 348 2.37 6.07 -13.98
N SER A 349 1.79 6.88 -14.86
CA SER A 349 2.39 8.16 -15.27
C SER A 349 2.46 9.13 -14.08
N LYS A 350 1.37 9.26 -13.31
CA LYS A 350 1.31 10.10 -12.12
C LYS A 350 2.30 9.66 -11.04
N LEU A 351 2.39 8.35 -10.77
CA LEU A 351 3.37 7.81 -9.83
C LEU A 351 4.81 8.06 -10.31
N GLY A 352 5.06 7.95 -11.61
CA GLY A 352 6.35 8.27 -12.22
C GLY A 352 6.74 9.74 -12.05
N GLU A 353 5.79 10.66 -12.15
CA GLU A 353 6.02 12.09 -11.91
C GLU A 353 6.28 12.40 -10.43
N GLU A 354 5.52 11.80 -9.51
CA GLU A 354 5.72 11.96 -8.07
C GLU A 354 7.09 11.42 -7.63
N LEU A 355 7.49 10.25 -8.12
CA LEU A 355 8.83 9.69 -7.87
C LEU A 355 9.95 10.58 -8.42
N ARG A 356 9.77 11.12 -9.63
CA ARG A 356 10.76 12.03 -10.23
C ARG A 356 10.90 13.29 -9.39
N ARG A 357 9.79 13.90 -8.98
CA ARG A 357 9.76 15.09 -8.12
C ARG A 357 10.39 14.82 -6.75
N GLY A 358 10.08 13.67 -6.15
CA GLY A 358 10.69 13.23 -4.90
C GLY A 358 12.20 13.06 -5.00
N ASN A 359 12.68 12.43 -6.07
CA ASN A 359 14.11 12.27 -6.33
C ASN A 359 14.81 13.62 -6.57
N GLU A 360 14.21 14.52 -7.34
CA GLU A 360 14.75 15.86 -7.57
C GLU A 360 14.83 16.66 -6.26
N GLY A 361 13.80 16.59 -5.41
CA GLY A 361 13.78 17.21 -4.08
C GLY A 361 14.84 16.63 -3.15
N ALA A 362 14.97 15.30 -3.09
CA ALA A 362 16.00 14.64 -2.28
C ALA A 362 17.43 15.00 -2.76
N LEU A 363 17.65 15.05 -4.07
CA LEU A 363 18.92 15.49 -4.65
C LEU A 363 19.24 16.95 -4.32
N ALA A 364 18.23 17.84 -4.36
CA ALA A 364 18.40 19.23 -3.97
C ALA A 364 18.79 19.35 -2.49
N GLU A 365 18.15 18.60 -1.60
CA GLU A 365 18.45 18.60 -0.17
C GLU A 365 19.85 18.03 0.12
N ILE A 366 20.25 16.95 -0.56
CA ILE A 366 21.61 16.42 -0.46
C ILE A 366 22.65 17.47 -0.89
N ARG A 367 22.37 18.24 -1.96
CA ARG A 367 23.26 19.33 -2.39
C ARG A 367 23.34 20.44 -1.34
N ARG A 368 22.21 20.85 -0.78
CA ARG A 368 22.13 21.85 0.30
C ARG A 368 22.93 21.42 1.52
N LEU A 369 22.72 20.19 2.00
CA LEU A 369 23.46 19.63 3.14
C LEU A 369 24.96 19.51 2.86
N LYS A 370 25.34 19.17 1.62
CA LYS A 370 26.75 19.15 1.22
C LYS A 370 27.37 20.54 1.29
N GLU A 371 26.67 21.58 0.82
CA GLU A 371 27.13 22.97 0.90
C GLU A 371 27.27 23.43 2.36
N GLU A 372 26.27 23.15 3.20
CA GLU A 372 26.32 23.45 4.64
C GLU A 372 27.49 22.73 5.34
N ALA A 373 27.71 21.45 5.03
CA ALA A 373 28.82 20.69 5.59
C ALA A 373 30.18 21.28 5.20
N VAL A 374 30.30 21.79 3.96
CA VAL A 374 31.51 22.49 3.51
C VAL A 374 31.70 23.81 4.26
N ASP A 375 30.63 24.57 4.48
CA ASP A 375 30.68 25.82 5.24
C ASP A 375 31.05 25.60 6.70
N VAL A 376 30.43 24.62 7.36
CA VAL A 376 30.78 24.21 8.72
C VAL A 376 32.23 23.74 8.78
N GLY A 377 32.68 22.94 7.81
CA GLY A 377 34.08 22.51 7.72
C GLY A 377 35.06 23.68 7.60
N ARG A 378 34.71 24.72 6.84
CA ARG A 378 35.51 25.96 6.74
C ARG A 378 35.60 26.69 8.08
N GLU A 379 34.48 26.82 8.78
CA GLU A 379 34.44 27.54 10.04
C GLU A 379 35.15 26.76 11.17
N VAL A 380 35.01 25.43 11.20
CA VAL A 380 35.80 24.55 12.08
C VAL A 380 37.29 24.70 11.82
N GLY A 381 37.72 24.66 10.55
CA GLY A 381 39.13 24.87 10.20
C GLY A 381 39.63 26.27 10.60
N ARG A 382 38.78 27.29 10.54
CA ARG A 382 39.09 28.64 11.04
C ARG A 382 39.30 28.65 12.55
N TYR A 383 38.41 28.02 13.31
CA TYR A 383 38.54 27.91 14.77
C TYR A 383 39.75 27.10 15.17
N GLU A 384 40.06 26.01 14.48
CA GLU A 384 41.28 25.24 14.71
C GLU A 384 42.53 26.10 14.48
N GLY A 385 42.54 26.90 13.41
CA GLY A 385 43.61 27.88 13.17
C GLY A 385 43.74 28.93 14.29
N ILE A 386 42.62 29.47 14.77
CA ILE A 386 42.61 30.42 15.90
C ILE A 386 43.12 29.74 17.17
N LEU A 387 42.70 28.50 17.44
CA LEU A 387 43.11 27.73 18.61
C LEU A 387 44.61 27.46 18.57
N GLN A 388 45.17 27.01 17.44
CA GLN A 388 46.61 26.81 17.27
C GLN A 388 47.41 28.11 17.49
N VAL A 389 46.91 29.25 16.98
CA VAL A 389 47.53 30.56 17.22
C VAL A 389 47.43 30.95 18.70
N SER A 390 46.30 30.68 19.35
CA SER A 390 46.08 31.00 20.76
C SER A 390 46.90 30.10 21.70
N GLU A 391 47.07 28.82 21.37
CA GLU A 391 47.94 27.89 22.11
C GLU A 391 49.37 28.40 22.03
N TRP A 392 49.86 28.71 20.83
CA TRP A 392 51.18 29.31 20.65
C TRP A 392 51.37 30.62 21.43
N LEU A 393 50.37 31.51 21.44
CA LEU A 393 50.41 32.76 22.21
C LEU A 393 50.38 32.53 23.73
N ASN A 394 49.61 31.55 24.20
CA ASN A 394 49.56 31.19 25.61
C ASN A 394 50.89 30.60 26.06
N GLU A 395 51.52 29.74 25.27
CA GLU A 395 52.84 29.19 25.56
C GLU A 395 53.94 30.27 25.53
N LEU A 396 53.87 31.20 24.57
CA LEU A 396 54.76 32.36 24.54
C LEU A 396 54.58 33.22 25.80
N THR A 397 53.34 33.43 26.23
CA THR A 397 53.03 34.21 27.45
C THR A 397 53.53 33.51 28.71
N ALA A 398 53.31 32.19 28.82
CA ALA A 398 53.81 31.37 29.91
C ALA A 398 55.35 31.39 29.96
N LEU A 399 56.00 31.35 28.81
CA LEU A 399 57.46 31.45 28.70
C LEU A 399 57.97 32.82 29.16
N VAL A 400 57.31 33.90 28.76
CA VAL A 400 57.65 35.27 29.18
C VAL A 400 57.41 35.48 30.68
N ARG A 401 56.41 34.82 31.26
CA ARG A 401 56.13 34.84 32.70
C ARG A 401 57.04 33.93 33.52
N GLY A 402 57.84 33.09 32.89
CA GLY A 402 58.72 32.14 33.56
C GLY A 402 57.99 30.97 34.21
N GLU A 403 56.85 30.54 33.66
CA GLU A 403 56.12 29.38 34.15
C GLU A 403 56.91 28.09 33.82
N GLU A 404 57.19 27.25 34.81
CA GLU A 404 58.11 26.10 34.68
C GLU A 404 57.53 24.88 33.94
N ASN A 405 56.27 24.96 33.48
CA ASN A 405 55.54 23.82 32.94
C ASN A 405 55.64 23.65 31.41
N ILE A 406 56.56 24.34 30.73
CA ILE A 406 56.70 24.27 29.27
C ILE A 406 57.81 23.26 28.93
N GLU A 407 57.47 22.24 28.12
CA GLU A 407 58.46 21.29 27.61
C GLU A 407 59.57 22.03 26.86
N GLY A 408 60.84 21.77 27.18
CA GLY A 408 61.94 22.55 26.59
C GLY A 408 62.02 22.43 25.06
N ASN A 409 61.51 21.34 24.46
CA ASN A 409 61.34 21.22 23.01
C ASN A 409 60.37 22.27 22.46
N ARG A 410 59.25 22.55 23.15
CA ARG A 410 58.31 23.62 22.81
C ARG A 410 58.93 25.00 23.04
N VAL A 411 59.64 25.22 24.15
CA VAL A 411 60.40 26.47 24.41
C VAL A 411 61.36 26.77 23.26
N ARG A 412 62.12 25.77 22.84
CA ARG A 412 63.07 25.89 21.73
C ARG A 412 62.38 26.31 20.44
N ILE A 413 61.25 25.68 20.10
CA ILE A 413 60.48 26.00 18.88
C ILE A 413 59.93 27.44 18.94
N ILE A 414 59.35 27.85 20.07
CA ILE A 414 58.79 29.20 20.24
C ILE A 414 59.88 30.27 20.14
N VAL A 415 60.99 30.09 20.88
CA VAL A 415 62.11 31.03 20.89
C VAL A 415 62.75 31.13 19.51
N LEU A 416 63.02 30.00 18.83
CA LEU A 416 63.54 30.02 17.47
C LEU A 416 62.61 30.74 16.49
N SER A 417 61.30 30.57 16.63
CA SER A 417 60.31 31.24 15.77
C SER A 417 60.33 32.76 15.97
N VAL A 418 60.38 33.24 17.21
CA VAL A 418 60.48 34.66 17.55
C VAL A 418 61.80 35.25 17.08
N LEU A 419 62.93 34.57 17.33
CA LEU A 419 64.25 35.05 16.94
C LEU A 419 64.42 35.13 15.43
N ARG A 420 63.93 34.13 14.68
CA ARG A 420 63.97 34.15 13.21
C ARG A 420 63.10 35.28 12.64
N ALA A 421 61.91 35.49 13.19
CA ALA A 421 61.06 36.62 12.79
C ALA A 421 61.74 37.97 13.09
N LEU A 422 62.33 38.12 14.27
CA LEU A 422 63.10 39.30 14.66
C LEU A 422 64.30 39.51 13.74
N HIS A 423 65.02 38.45 13.37
CA HIS A 423 66.13 38.52 12.43
C HIS A 423 65.71 38.97 11.04
N ILE A 424 64.62 38.43 10.49
CA ILE A 424 64.06 38.83 9.20
C ILE A 424 63.62 40.30 9.25
N TRP A 425 62.94 40.71 10.32
CA TRP A 425 62.54 42.11 10.52
C TRP A 425 63.75 43.04 10.60
N LEU A 426 64.77 42.67 11.37
CA LEU A 426 66.03 43.42 11.49
C LEU A 426 66.80 43.50 10.16
N LYS A 427 66.71 42.48 9.30
CA LYS A 427 67.28 42.50 7.95
C LYS A 427 66.51 43.41 6.99
N GLY A 428 65.19 43.52 7.15
CA GLY A 428 64.34 44.39 6.33
C GLY A 428 64.42 45.88 6.68
N GLN A 429 64.86 46.21 7.89
CA GLN A 429 65.10 47.60 8.30
C GLN A 429 66.50 48.06 7.85
N HIS A 430 66.56 48.99 6.90
CA HIS A 430 67.82 49.59 6.44
C HIS A 430 68.48 50.46 7.54
N PRO A 431 69.82 50.64 7.47
CA PRO A 431 70.66 50.60 8.67
C PRO A 431 71.01 52.00 9.15
N LEU A 432 70.53 52.40 10.34
CA LEU A 432 71.09 53.59 10.98
C LEU A 432 71.50 53.44 12.45
N SER A 433 71.22 52.34 13.16
CA SER A 433 71.68 52.27 14.57
C SER A 433 71.93 50.89 15.19
N TYR A 434 71.70 49.77 14.49
CA TYR A 434 71.75 48.43 15.12
C TYR A 434 72.60 47.42 14.35
N THR A 435 73.82 47.76 13.93
CA THR A 435 74.68 46.84 13.14
C THR A 435 75.07 45.56 13.87
N LEU A 436 75.07 45.56 15.21
CA LEU A 436 75.45 44.41 16.02
C LEU A 436 74.26 43.50 16.38
N LEU A 437 73.03 44.01 16.33
CA LEU A 437 71.85 43.28 16.79
C LEU A 437 71.48 42.08 15.88
N PRO A 438 71.51 42.17 14.53
CA PRO A 438 71.27 41.02 13.66
C PRO A 438 72.28 39.88 13.87
N ILE A 439 73.55 40.23 14.14
CA ILE A 439 74.62 39.24 14.39
C ILE A 439 74.37 38.53 15.72
N ALA A 440 74.01 39.28 16.77
CA ALA A 440 73.67 38.71 18.06
C ALA A 440 72.45 37.78 17.98
N VAL A 441 71.40 38.18 17.25
CA VAL A 441 70.21 37.36 17.04
C VAL A 441 70.54 36.09 16.24
N GLU A 442 71.37 36.16 15.20
CA GLU A 442 71.80 34.99 14.41
C GLU A 442 72.60 33.98 15.26
N ASN A 443 73.48 34.47 16.13
CA ASN A 443 74.24 33.63 17.05
C ASN A 443 73.30 32.94 18.05
N LEU A 444 72.32 33.67 18.59
CA LEU A 444 71.30 33.12 19.49
C LEU A 444 70.43 32.06 18.79
N ILE A 445 70.07 32.27 17.53
CA ILE A 445 69.39 31.26 16.69
C ILE A 445 70.25 30.01 16.58
N SER A 446 71.52 30.16 16.23
CA SER A 446 72.46 29.04 16.06
C SER A 446 72.67 28.26 17.36
N GLU A 447 72.70 28.95 18.51
CA GLU A 447 72.82 28.34 19.82
C GLU A 447 71.55 27.58 20.21
N MET A 448 70.38 28.19 20.02
CA MET A 448 69.09 27.55 20.23
C MET A 448 68.84 26.38 19.28
N GLU A 449 69.40 26.36 18.07
CA GLU A 449 69.37 25.21 17.15
C GLU A 449 70.26 24.04 17.61
N ARG A 450 71.29 24.32 18.39
CA ARG A 450 72.19 23.30 18.95
C ARG A 450 71.73 22.81 20.32
N TRP A 451 70.81 23.53 20.96
CA TRP A 451 70.25 23.15 22.25
C TRP A 451 69.49 21.81 22.14
N LYS A 452 70.07 20.75 22.71
CA LYS A 452 69.42 19.45 22.87
C LYS A 452 68.66 19.49 24.19
N VAL A 453 67.33 19.50 24.11
CA VAL A 453 66.43 19.36 25.26
C VAL A 453 66.08 17.88 25.42
#